data_AF-A0A9P1AAJ9-F1
#
_entry.id   AF-A0A9P1AAJ9-F1
#
_cell.length_a   1.000
_cell.length_b   1.000
_cell.length_c   1.000
_cell.angle_alpha   90.00
_cell.angle_beta   90.00
_cell.angle_gamma   90.00
#
_symmetry.space_group_name_H-M   'P 1'
#
loop_
_entity.id
_entity.type
_entity.pdbx_description
1 polymer ?
#
loop_
_entity_poly.entity_id
_entity_poly.type
_entity_poly.pdbx_seq_one_letter_code
_entity_poly.pdbx_strand_id
1 'polypeptide(L)'
;MPRAQTENQNTEDSEEKILITKIEKMKKEVAKAKRKLAKSEKANEYLEDLLSANRKKEREAKWSRLLEKTFVRNMDFSHEVDKESCETAVDSSIKDYLNALDAERSELIKLQNAQKTTYDGKRALVEARRRAREQLPAQRNVPHCSRCETEFDESAERTPRLLKCGHSLCQQCVTAILKRGGVICPADKERTKVKAAGLLKNFAVFEI
;
A
#
# COMPACT_ATOMS: atom_id res chain seq x y z
N MET A 1 12.17 28.82 40.83
CA MET A 1 11.09 27.84 40.52
C MET A 1 10.86 27.75 39.01
N PRO A 2 11.64 26.95 38.25
CA PRO A 2 11.33 26.56 36.88
C PRO A 2 11.15 25.03 36.81
N ARG A 3 9.92 24.52 36.81
CA ARG A 3 9.64 23.07 36.69
C ARG A 3 8.81 22.70 35.46
N ALA A 4 7.97 23.60 34.95
CA ALA A 4 6.88 23.24 34.04
C ALA A 4 7.23 23.20 32.53
N GLN A 5 8.50 23.33 32.16
CA GLN A 5 8.97 23.60 30.78
C GLN A 5 9.74 22.40 30.23
N THR A 6 10.72 21.99 31.04
CA THR A 6 11.46 20.72 30.92
C THR A 6 10.54 19.51 30.93
N GLU A 7 9.34 19.60 31.49
CA GLU A 7 8.37 18.50 31.48
C GLU A 7 7.73 18.32 30.09
N ASN A 8 7.46 19.39 29.33
CA ASN A 8 6.69 19.31 28.07
C ASN A 8 7.55 18.92 26.85
N GLN A 9 8.80 19.39 26.79
CA GLN A 9 9.76 18.94 25.77
C GLN A 9 10.24 17.52 26.03
N ASN A 10 10.39 17.11 27.29
CA ASN A 10 10.66 15.70 27.60
C ASN A 10 9.48 14.80 27.24
N THR A 11 8.23 15.27 27.30
CA THR A 11 7.07 14.47 26.87
C THR A 11 7.02 14.31 25.36
N GLU A 12 7.22 15.38 24.57
CA GLU A 12 7.22 15.29 23.10
C GLU A 12 8.41 14.48 22.56
N ASP A 13 9.63 14.67 23.10
CA ASP A 13 10.78 13.81 22.79
C ASP A 13 10.53 12.35 23.19
N SER A 14 9.77 12.12 24.27
CA SER A 14 9.38 10.76 24.66
C SER A 14 8.35 10.17 23.71
N GLU A 15 7.39 10.98 23.24
CA GLU A 15 6.35 10.55 22.29
C GLU A 15 6.94 10.24 20.92
N GLU A 16 7.86 11.06 20.42
CA GLU A 16 8.59 10.79 19.19
C GLU A 16 9.43 9.51 19.31
N LYS A 17 10.15 9.33 20.42
CA LYS A 17 10.88 8.08 20.69
C LYS A 17 9.96 6.86 20.77
N ILE A 18 8.76 7.01 21.35
CA ILE A 18 7.72 5.97 21.39
C ILE A 18 7.20 5.64 19.98
N LEU A 19 7.00 6.65 19.14
CA LEU A 19 6.55 6.46 17.76
C LEU A 19 7.64 5.79 16.91
N ILE A 20 8.90 6.19 17.04
CA ILE A 20 10.04 5.57 16.35
C ILE A 20 10.14 4.09 16.75
N THR A 21 10.08 3.76 18.04
CA THR A 21 10.12 2.36 18.50
C THR A 21 8.91 1.56 18.02
N LYS A 22 7.71 2.15 17.97
CA LYS A 22 6.53 1.51 17.36
C LYS A 22 6.75 1.23 15.87
N ILE A 23 7.27 2.20 15.11
CA ILE A 23 7.57 2.04 13.68
C ILE A 23 8.60 0.92 13.46
N GLU A 24 9.65 0.86 14.26
CA GLU A 24 10.65 -0.21 14.18
C GLU A 24 10.07 -1.59 14.51
N LYS A 25 9.19 -1.67 15.51
CA LYS A 25 8.47 -2.91 15.84
C LYS A 25 7.59 -3.35 14.67
N MET A 26 6.81 -2.44 14.09
CA MET A 26 5.99 -2.75 12.91
C MET A 26 6.85 -3.17 11.70
N LYS A 27 8.01 -2.53 11.47
CA LYS A 27 8.94 -2.93 10.41
C LYS A 27 9.44 -4.36 10.61
N LYS A 28 9.75 -4.76 11.85
CA LYS A 28 10.14 -6.15 12.19
C LYS A 28 9.00 -7.13 11.94
N GLU A 29 7.77 -6.77 12.31
CA GLU A 29 6.58 -7.60 12.06
C GLU A 29 6.29 -7.77 10.57
N VAL A 30 6.37 -6.68 9.78
CA VAL A 30 6.26 -6.73 8.32
C VAL A 30 7.35 -7.61 7.71
N ALA A 31 8.60 -7.52 8.18
CA ALA A 31 9.67 -8.39 7.71
C ALA A 31 9.39 -9.88 8.03
N LYS A 32 8.86 -10.18 9.22
CA LYS A 32 8.47 -11.55 9.60
C LYS A 32 7.30 -12.05 8.75
N ALA A 33 6.32 -11.21 8.48
CA ALA A 33 5.18 -11.53 7.61
C ALA A 33 5.65 -11.80 6.17
N LYS A 34 6.52 -10.96 5.60
CA LYS A 34 7.12 -11.16 4.27
C LYS A 34 7.86 -12.49 4.16
N ARG A 35 8.64 -12.86 5.19
CA ARG A 35 9.34 -14.17 5.23
C ARG A 35 8.36 -15.34 5.26
N LYS A 36 7.25 -15.23 6.00
CA LYS A 36 6.20 -16.26 6.02
C LYS A 36 5.49 -16.35 4.67
N LEU A 37 5.17 -15.21 4.06
CA LEU A 37 4.54 -15.16 2.73
C LEU A 37 5.43 -15.84 1.69
N ALA A 38 6.72 -15.49 1.64
CA ALA A 38 7.67 -16.13 0.71
C ALA A 38 7.79 -17.65 0.91
N LYS A 39 7.68 -18.14 2.15
CA LYS A 39 7.63 -19.60 2.42
C LYS A 39 6.33 -20.23 1.91
N SER A 40 5.19 -19.54 2.12
CA SER A 40 3.89 -20.00 1.63
C SER A 40 3.83 -20.01 0.10
N GLU A 41 4.41 -19.02 -0.56
CA GLU A 41 4.47 -18.92 -2.02
C GLU A 41 5.26 -20.10 -2.62
N LYS A 42 6.43 -20.41 -2.05
CA LYS A 42 7.21 -21.59 -2.47
C LYS A 42 6.48 -22.92 -2.24
N ALA A 43 5.73 -23.04 -1.15
CA ALA A 43 4.91 -24.23 -0.89
C ALA A 43 3.77 -24.36 -1.91
N ASN A 44 3.14 -23.24 -2.30
CA ASN A 44 2.10 -23.22 -3.31
C ASN A 44 2.65 -23.56 -4.70
N GLU A 45 3.83 -23.05 -5.07
CA GLU A 45 4.53 -23.40 -6.31
C GLU A 45 4.78 -24.91 -6.40
N TYR A 46 5.30 -25.51 -5.33
CA TYR A 46 5.49 -26.97 -5.26
C TYR A 46 4.19 -27.76 -5.40
N LEU A 47 3.09 -27.28 -4.80
CA LEU A 47 1.78 -27.93 -4.92
C LEU A 47 1.23 -27.85 -6.34
N GLU A 48 1.40 -26.73 -7.03
CA GLU A 48 1.00 -26.57 -8.43
C GLU A 48 1.77 -27.51 -9.35
N ASP A 49 3.08 -27.68 -9.13
CA ASP A 49 3.90 -28.65 -9.86
C ASP A 49 3.37 -30.07 -9.65
N LEU A 50 3.04 -30.44 -8.40
CA LEU A 50 2.49 -31.75 -8.06
C LEU A 50 1.14 -32.00 -8.76
N LEU A 51 0.25 -30.99 -8.73
CA LEU A 51 -1.04 -31.05 -9.41
C LEU A 51 -0.89 -31.17 -10.92
N SER A 52 0.08 -30.46 -11.52
CA SER A 52 0.39 -30.57 -12.95
C SER A 52 0.85 -31.98 -13.33
N ALA A 53 1.70 -32.59 -12.51
CA ALA A 53 2.18 -33.95 -12.70
C ALA A 53 1.04 -34.97 -12.54
N ASN A 54 0.15 -34.77 -11.57
CA ASN A 54 -1.00 -35.65 -11.38
C ASN A 54 -1.99 -35.54 -12.54
N ARG A 55 -2.31 -34.32 -13.00
CA ARG A 55 -3.13 -34.10 -14.21
C ARG A 55 -2.52 -34.76 -15.46
N LYS A 56 -1.19 -34.80 -15.58
CA LYS A 56 -0.50 -35.52 -16.66
C LYS A 56 -0.70 -37.03 -16.53
N LYS A 57 -0.46 -37.61 -15.35
CA LYS A 57 -0.69 -39.04 -15.09
C LYS A 57 -2.13 -39.46 -15.33
N GLU A 58 -3.10 -38.64 -14.92
CA GLU A 58 -4.52 -38.91 -15.18
C GLU A 58 -4.85 -38.90 -16.67
N ARG A 59 -4.29 -37.95 -17.44
CA ARG A 59 -4.43 -37.94 -18.90
C ARG A 59 -3.81 -39.17 -19.56
N GLU A 60 -2.62 -39.58 -19.13
CA GLU A 60 -1.93 -40.79 -19.63
C GLU A 60 -2.69 -42.07 -19.28
N ALA A 61 -3.22 -42.17 -18.06
CA ALA A 61 -4.06 -43.29 -17.63
C ALA A 61 -5.38 -43.33 -18.40
N LYS A 62 -6.00 -42.16 -18.65
CA LYS A 62 -7.23 -42.04 -19.46
C LYS A 62 -6.95 -42.45 -20.91
N TRP A 63 -5.84 -42.02 -21.49
CA TRP A 63 -5.39 -42.43 -22.82
C TRP A 63 -5.12 -43.93 -22.90
N SER A 64 -4.45 -44.50 -21.91
CA SER A 64 -4.17 -45.94 -21.85
C SER A 64 -5.45 -46.77 -21.78
N ARG A 65 -6.41 -46.37 -20.93
CA ARG A 65 -7.74 -47.01 -20.85
C ARG A 65 -8.54 -46.87 -22.14
N LEU A 66 -8.42 -45.75 -22.84
CA LEU A 66 -9.08 -45.54 -24.13
C LEU A 66 -8.47 -46.45 -25.20
N LEU A 67 -7.15 -46.50 -25.28
CA LEU A 67 -6.39 -47.39 -26.17
C LEU A 67 -6.76 -48.86 -25.94
N GLU A 68 -6.81 -49.30 -24.68
CA GLU A 68 -7.20 -50.67 -24.32
C GLU A 68 -8.65 -50.98 -24.72
N LYS A 69 -9.58 -50.04 -24.49
CA LYS A 69 -10.97 -50.20 -24.94
C LYS A 69 -11.11 -50.23 -26.46
N THR A 70 -10.38 -49.38 -27.19
CA THR A 70 -10.38 -49.39 -28.66
C THR A 70 -9.71 -50.65 -29.22
N PHE A 71 -8.67 -51.15 -28.56
CA PHE A 71 -7.97 -52.37 -28.94
C PHE A 71 -8.84 -53.61 -28.73
N VAL A 72 -9.51 -53.74 -27.58
CA VAL A 72 -10.48 -54.83 -27.31
C VAL A 72 -11.67 -54.78 -28.29
N ARG A 73 -12.20 -53.57 -28.57
CA ARG A 73 -13.31 -53.39 -29.51
C ARG A 73 -12.96 -53.75 -30.97
N ASN A 74 -11.70 -53.59 -31.37
CA ASN A 74 -11.22 -53.99 -32.70
C ASN A 74 -10.89 -55.49 -32.81
N MET A 75 -10.74 -56.21 -31.69
CA MET A 75 -10.51 -57.65 -31.68
C MET A 75 -11.80 -58.48 -31.76
N ASP A 76 -12.94 -57.93 -31.34
CA ASP A 76 -14.25 -58.61 -31.34
C ASP A 76 -14.96 -58.61 -32.72
N PHE A 77 -14.32 -58.11 -33.77
CA PHE A 77 -14.91 -58.03 -35.11
C PHE A 77 -14.56 -59.24 -35.98
N SER A 78 -15.04 -60.41 -35.56
CA SER A 78 -15.09 -61.62 -36.39
C SER A 78 -16.50 -61.84 -36.97
N HIS A 79 -17.22 -60.77 -37.28
CA HIS A 79 -18.48 -60.79 -38.01
C HIS A 79 -18.55 -59.56 -38.93
N GLU A 80 -18.91 -59.77 -40.19
CA GLU A 80 -19.10 -58.73 -41.21
C GLU A 80 -20.04 -57.63 -40.69
N VAL A 81 -19.49 -56.47 -40.34
CA VAL A 81 -20.27 -55.23 -40.25
C VAL A 81 -19.60 -54.22 -41.14
N ASP A 82 -20.43 -53.50 -41.89
CA ASP A 82 -20.03 -52.52 -42.89
C ASP A 82 -19.04 -51.50 -42.32
N LYS A 83 -17.82 -51.52 -42.86
CA LYS A 83 -16.70 -50.66 -42.47
C LYS A 83 -17.05 -49.17 -42.48
N GLU A 84 -17.92 -48.77 -43.40
CA GLU A 84 -18.39 -47.38 -43.59
C GLU A 84 -19.31 -46.90 -42.43
N SER A 85 -20.08 -47.81 -41.83
CA SER A 85 -20.92 -47.50 -40.65
C SER A 85 -20.09 -47.33 -39.37
N CYS A 86 -18.98 -48.07 -39.27
CA CYS A 86 -18.01 -47.93 -38.17
C CYS A 86 -17.23 -46.61 -38.26
N GLU A 87 -16.71 -46.26 -39.44
CA GLU A 87 -15.91 -45.05 -39.67
C GLU A 87 -16.73 -43.78 -39.39
N THR A 88 -17.98 -43.72 -39.86
CA THR A 88 -18.89 -42.58 -39.61
C THR A 88 -19.25 -42.40 -38.13
N ALA A 89 -19.42 -43.49 -37.37
CA ALA A 89 -19.68 -43.42 -35.94
C ALA A 89 -18.47 -42.94 -35.14
N VAL A 90 -17.25 -43.33 -35.55
CA VAL A 90 -15.99 -42.87 -34.94
C VAL A 90 -15.77 -41.39 -35.24
N ASP A 91 -15.97 -40.96 -36.48
CA ASP A 91 -15.83 -39.55 -36.88
C ASP A 91 -16.80 -38.64 -36.14
N SER A 92 -18.06 -39.06 -35.97
CA SER A 92 -19.04 -38.31 -35.16
C SER A 92 -18.57 -38.18 -33.71
N SER A 93 -18.08 -39.29 -33.12
CA SER A 93 -17.61 -39.30 -31.74
C SER A 93 -16.38 -38.40 -31.54
N ILE A 94 -15.47 -38.36 -32.52
CA ILE A 94 -14.31 -37.46 -32.52
C ILE A 94 -14.77 -36.00 -32.63
N LYS A 95 -15.73 -35.71 -33.51
CA LYS A 95 -16.26 -34.36 -33.72
C LYS A 95 -16.93 -33.81 -32.46
N ASP A 96 -17.72 -34.62 -31.78
CA ASP A 96 -18.35 -34.25 -30.51
C ASP A 96 -17.30 -33.96 -29.42
N TYR A 97 -16.24 -34.76 -29.37
CA TYR A 97 -15.12 -34.53 -28.45
C TYR A 97 -14.37 -33.22 -28.75
N LEU A 98 -14.10 -32.91 -30.01
CA LEU A 98 -13.45 -31.66 -30.42
C LEU A 98 -14.32 -30.45 -30.09
N ASN A 99 -15.63 -30.52 -30.35
CA ASN A 99 -16.57 -29.47 -30.00
C ASN A 99 -16.61 -29.21 -28.48
N ALA A 100 -16.57 -30.27 -27.66
CA ALA A 100 -16.53 -30.14 -26.22
C ALA A 100 -15.23 -29.46 -25.74
N LEU A 101 -14.08 -29.79 -26.34
CA LEU A 101 -12.80 -29.14 -26.02
C LEU A 101 -12.77 -27.66 -26.43
N ASP A 102 -13.34 -27.31 -27.58
CA ASP A 102 -13.42 -25.92 -28.03
C ASP A 102 -14.36 -25.08 -27.15
N ALA A 103 -15.44 -25.68 -26.65
CA ALA A 103 -16.31 -25.04 -25.66
C ALA A 103 -15.57 -24.78 -24.34
N GLU A 104 -14.83 -25.78 -23.82
CA GLU A 104 -14.04 -25.64 -22.60
C GLU A 104 -12.93 -24.58 -22.75
N ARG A 105 -12.25 -24.57 -23.91
CA ARG A 105 -11.26 -23.53 -24.26
C ARG A 105 -11.88 -22.14 -24.31
N SER A 106 -13.07 -22.01 -24.87
CA SER A 106 -13.80 -20.73 -24.96
C SER A 106 -14.15 -20.19 -23.58
N GLU A 107 -14.57 -21.05 -22.65
CA GLU A 107 -14.83 -20.66 -21.25
C GLU A 107 -13.55 -20.23 -20.52
N LEU A 108 -12.43 -20.94 -20.70
CA LEU A 108 -11.15 -20.55 -20.12
C LEU A 108 -10.69 -19.17 -20.59
N ILE A 109 -10.86 -18.86 -21.88
CA ILE A 109 -10.54 -17.53 -22.43
C ILE A 109 -11.40 -16.44 -21.78
N LYS A 110 -12.70 -16.69 -21.57
CA LYS A 110 -13.59 -15.74 -20.87
C LYS A 110 -13.11 -15.48 -19.44
N LEU A 111 -12.75 -16.53 -18.70
CA LEU A 111 -12.23 -16.42 -17.34
C LEU A 111 -10.91 -15.64 -17.29
N GLN A 112 -9.98 -15.92 -18.21
CA GLN A 112 -8.72 -15.16 -18.29
C GLN A 112 -8.96 -13.69 -18.59
N ASN A 113 -9.87 -13.37 -19.51
CA ASN A 113 -10.20 -11.98 -19.83
C ASN A 113 -10.85 -11.27 -18.63
N ALA A 114 -11.77 -11.92 -17.92
CA ALA A 114 -12.37 -11.38 -16.69
C ALA A 114 -11.31 -11.15 -15.60
N GLN A 115 -10.36 -12.06 -15.44
CA GLN A 115 -9.26 -11.87 -14.49
C GLN A 115 -8.38 -10.68 -14.88
N LYS A 116 -8.04 -10.55 -16.17
CA LYS A 116 -7.27 -9.41 -16.69
C LYS A 116 -7.98 -8.08 -16.46
N THR A 117 -9.28 -7.99 -16.75
CA THR A 117 -10.05 -6.76 -16.52
C THR A 117 -10.11 -6.38 -15.03
N THR A 118 -10.25 -7.36 -14.13
CA THR A 118 -10.19 -7.06 -12.68
C THR A 118 -8.82 -6.56 -12.23
N TYR A 119 -7.73 -7.10 -12.78
CA TYR A 119 -6.37 -6.62 -12.51
C TYR A 119 -6.16 -5.19 -13.02
N ASP A 120 -6.56 -4.91 -14.26
CA ASP A 120 -6.47 -3.59 -14.86
C ASP A 120 -7.30 -2.56 -14.08
N GLY A 121 -8.51 -2.92 -13.63
CA GLY A 121 -9.35 -2.08 -12.78
C GLY A 121 -8.70 -1.77 -11.43
N LYS A 122 -8.07 -2.76 -10.78
CA LYS A 122 -7.30 -2.54 -9.55
C LYS A 122 -6.11 -1.61 -9.77
N ARG A 123 -5.38 -1.76 -10.88
CA ARG A 123 -4.25 -0.88 -11.24
C ARG A 123 -4.74 0.56 -11.45
N ALA A 124 -5.82 0.75 -12.18
CA ALA A 124 -6.43 2.06 -12.41
C ALA A 124 -6.86 2.74 -11.09
N LEU A 125 -7.43 1.98 -10.14
CA LEU A 125 -7.80 2.52 -8.83
C LEU A 125 -6.59 3.01 -8.03
N VAL A 126 -5.50 2.24 -8.05
CA VAL A 126 -4.24 2.63 -7.38
C VAL A 126 -3.67 3.91 -8.00
N GLU A 127 -3.67 4.02 -9.32
CA GLU A 127 -3.20 5.21 -10.02
C GLU A 127 -4.09 6.43 -9.77
N ALA A 128 -5.42 6.27 -9.77
CA ALA A 128 -6.37 7.32 -9.41
C ALA A 128 -6.12 7.84 -7.99
N ARG A 129 -5.88 6.93 -7.03
CA ARG A 129 -5.53 7.31 -5.65
C ARG A 129 -4.20 8.08 -5.58
N ARG A 130 -3.20 7.68 -6.38
CA ARG A 130 -1.92 8.38 -6.49
C ARG A 130 -2.12 9.82 -7.00
N ARG A 131 -2.86 9.98 -8.10
CA ARG A 131 -3.18 11.30 -8.67
C ARG A 131 -3.99 12.17 -7.71
N ALA A 132 -4.98 11.60 -7.02
CA ALA A 132 -5.74 12.31 -6.00
C ALA A 132 -4.84 12.81 -4.85
N ARG A 133 -3.81 12.04 -4.48
CA ARG A 133 -2.81 12.44 -3.48
C ARG A 133 -1.87 13.53 -3.98
N GLU A 134 -1.53 13.53 -5.27
CA GLU A 134 -0.73 14.58 -5.90
C GLU A 134 -1.52 15.89 -6.10
N GLN A 135 -2.84 15.80 -6.29
CA GLN A 135 -3.75 16.94 -6.44
C GLN A 135 -4.26 17.50 -5.10
N LEU A 136 -4.15 16.74 -4.02
CA LEU A 136 -4.32 17.29 -2.68
C LEU A 136 -3.28 18.41 -2.53
N PRO A 137 -3.70 19.66 -2.29
CA PRO A 137 -2.74 20.70 -1.99
C PRO A 137 -1.91 20.19 -0.82
N ALA A 138 -0.58 20.19 -0.98
CA ALA A 138 0.30 20.06 0.17
C ALA A 138 -0.27 21.03 1.20
N GLN A 139 -0.70 20.53 2.37
CA GLN A 139 -1.13 21.44 3.42
C GLN A 139 0.08 22.36 3.65
N ARG A 140 -0.01 23.58 3.12
CA ARG A 140 0.94 24.63 3.45
C ARG A 140 0.69 24.81 4.93
N ASN A 141 1.63 24.32 5.74
CA ASN A 141 1.67 24.69 7.15
C ASN A 141 1.93 26.19 7.16
N VAL A 142 0.85 26.99 7.04
CA VAL A 142 0.96 28.43 7.10
C VAL A 142 1.46 28.75 8.49
N PRO A 143 2.64 29.38 8.62
CA PRO A 143 3.27 29.58 9.91
C PRO A 143 2.41 30.51 10.76
N HIS A 144 2.04 30.05 11.95
CA HIS A 144 1.15 30.76 12.84
C HIS A 144 1.81 31.05 14.19
N CYS A 145 1.32 32.08 14.87
CA CYS A 145 1.74 32.44 16.22
C CYS A 145 1.32 31.35 17.22
N SER A 146 2.26 30.81 18.00
CA SER A 146 1.96 29.80 19.02
C SER A 146 1.13 30.30 20.22
N ARG A 147 0.81 31.60 20.29
CA ARG A 147 -0.04 32.19 21.33
C ARG A 147 -1.48 32.44 20.89
N CYS A 148 -1.66 33.02 19.71
CA CYS A 148 -2.96 33.48 19.22
C CYS A 148 -3.43 32.73 17.98
N GLU A 149 -2.65 31.74 17.53
CA GLU A 149 -2.96 30.85 16.40
C GLU A 149 -3.26 31.59 15.08
N THR A 150 -2.96 32.88 15.03
CA THR A 150 -3.09 33.71 13.84
C THR A 150 -1.83 33.58 12.98
N GLU A 151 -2.02 33.55 11.67
CA GLU A 151 -0.94 33.58 10.68
C GLU A 151 -0.01 34.79 10.89
N PHE A 152 1.27 34.59 10.62
CA PHE A 152 2.22 35.69 10.56
C PHE A 152 2.05 36.48 9.26
N ASP A 153 2.33 37.78 9.32
CA ASP A 153 2.41 38.63 8.13
C ASP A 153 3.52 39.70 8.31
N GLU A 154 3.77 40.48 7.26
CA GLU A 154 4.81 41.52 7.26
C GLU A 154 4.44 42.78 8.05
N SER A 155 3.21 42.89 8.59
CA SER A 155 2.78 44.00 9.43
C SER A 155 3.60 44.05 10.72
N ALA A 156 3.79 45.25 11.26
CA ALA A 156 4.57 45.46 12.48
C ALA A 156 4.03 44.69 13.70
N GLU A 157 2.73 44.39 13.75
CA GLU A 157 2.06 43.69 14.85
C GLU A 157 2.15 42.17 14.73
N ARG A 158 2.03 41.65 13.51
CA ARG A 158 2.05 40.21 13.23
C ARG A 158 3.41 39.70 12.80
N THR A 159 4.42 40.56 12.70
CA THR A 159 5.78 40.11 12.41
C THR A 159 6.24 39.10 13.48
N PRO A 160 6.74 37.92 13.07
CA PRO A 160 7.26 36.91 13.98
C PRO A 160 8.53 37.40 14.69
N ARG A 161 8.64 37.05 15.97
CA ARG A 161 9.78 37.31 16.84
C ARG A 161 10.30 36.00 17.38
N LEU A 162 11.58 35.75 17.14
CA LEU A 162 12.25 34.54 17.54
C LEU A 162 12.56 34.56 19.03
N LEU A 163 12.06 33.56 19.74
CA LEU A 163 12.45 33.27 21.11
C LEU A 163 13.70 32.40 21.11
N LYS A 164 14.39 32.32 22.26
CA LYS A 164 15.59 31.50 22.40
C LYS A 164 15.36 30.01 22.10
N CYS A 165 14.16 29.51 22.37
CA CYS A 165 13.76 28.14 22.10
C CYS A 165 13.47 27.83 20.62
N GLY A 166 13.54 28.82 19.73
CA GLY A 166 13.22 28.65 18.31
C GLY A 166 11.75 28.87 17.96
N HIS A 167 10.86 28.91 18.95
CA HIS A 167 9.46 29.30 18.72
C HIS A 167 9.33 30.78 18.32
N SER A 168 8.34 31.06 17.48
CA SER A 168 8.02 32.41 17.04
C SER A 168 6.69 32.89 17.62
N LEU A 169 6.66 34.15 18.07
CA LEU A 169 5.44 34.85 18.48
C LEU A 169 5.28 36.12 17.66
N CYS A 170 4.06 36.57 17.43
CA CYS A 170 3.87 37.88 16.82
C CYS A 170 4.32 39.00 17.77
N GLN A 171 4.79 40.11 17.22
CA GLN A 171 5.21 41.29 17.98
C GLN A 171 4.14 41.75 18.99
N GLN A 172 2.87 41.74 18.60
CA GLN A 172 1.76 42.10 19.50
C GLN A 172 1.70 41.18 20.73
N CYS A 173 1.82 39.87 20.52
CA CYS A 173 1.85 38.88 21.60
C CYS A 173 3.08 39.05 22.50
N VAL A 174 4.25 39.34 21.92
CA VAL A 174 5.48 39.65 22.66
C VAL A 174 5.27 40.85 23.58
N THR A 175 4.72 41.95 23.06
CA THR A 175 4.45 43.17 23.84
C THR A 175 3.48 42.89 24.98
N ALA A 176 2.42 42.10 24.75
CA ALA A 176 1.40 41.80 25.75
C ALA A 176 1.93 40.95 26.93
N ILE A 177 2.95 40.11 26.72
CA ILE A 177 3.47 39.20 27.75
C ILE A 177 4.85 39.60 28.28
N LEU A 178 5.45 40.66 27.73
CA LEU A 178 6.72 41.18 28.17
C LEU A 178 6.63 41.60 29.63
N LYS A 179 7.35 40.90 30.51
CA LYS A 179 7.38 41.19 31.95
C LYS A 179 8.82 41.18 32.47
N ARG A 180 9.23 42.27 33.14
CA ARG A 180 10.55 42.44 33.76
C ARG A 180 11.72 42.15 32.78
N GLY A 181 11.63 42.71 31.55
CA GLY A 181 12.67 42.58 30.53
C GLY A 181 12.80 41.19 29.89
N GLY A 182 11.75 40.37 29.93
CA GLY A 182 11.75 39.04 29.31
C GLY A 182 10.37 38.54 28.92
N VAL A 183 10.34 37.60 27.99
CA VAL A 183 9.16 36.89 27.50
C VAL A 183 9.25 35.42 27.89
N ILE A 184 8.12 34.82 28.27
CA ILE A 184 7.98 33.38 28.52
C ILE A 184 7.23 32.81 27.30
N CYS A 185 7.81 31.81 26.63
CA CYS A 185 7.19 31.15 25.49
C CYS A 185 5.85 30.49 25.88
N PRO A 186 4.76 30.60 25.11
CA PRO A 186 3.53 29.86 25.40
C PRO A 186 3.63 28.35 25.18
N ALA A 187 4.48 27.90 24.25
CA ALA A 187 4.58 26.49 23.83
C ALA A 187 5.38 25.64 24.82
N ASP A 188 6.63 26.04 25.08
CA ASP A 188 7.56 25.32 25.96
C ASP A 188 7.84 26.07 27.26
N LYS A 189 7.28 27.27 27.42
CA LYS A 189 7.46 28.14 28.60
C LYS A 189 8.85 28.79 28.68
N GLU A 190 9.82 28.50 27.82
CA GLU A 190 11.19 29.05 27.95
C GLU A 190 11.26 30.58 28.07
N ARG A 191 12.07 31.07 29.03
CA ARG A 191 12.26 32.51 29.23
C ARG A 191 13.33 33.06 28.29
N THR A 192 12.91 33.94 27.40
CA THR A 192 13.81 34.75 26.59
C THR A 192 14.00 36.12 27.25
N LYS A 193 15.25 36.45 27.62
CA LYS A 193 15.62 37.82 28.05
C LYS A 193 15.62 38.73 26.83
N VAL A 194 14.91 39.85 26.90
CA VAL A 194 14.85 40.86 25.85
C VAL A 194 15.97 41.86 26.11
N LYS A 195 16.86 42.01 25.12
CA LYS A 195 17.94 43.02 25.16
C LYS A 195 17.37 44.39 24.77
N ALA A 196 18.14 45.47 24.93
CA ALA A 196 17.73 46.82 24.54
C ALA A 196 17.28 46.92 23.06
N ALA A 197 17.87 46.10 22.18
CA ALA A 197 17.51 46.01 20.75
C ALA A 197 16.23 45.19 20.45
N GLY A 198 15.55 44.65 21.47
CA GLY A 198 14.37 43.78 21.29
C GLY A 198 14.71 42.32 20.95
N LEU A 199 13.69 41.57 20.53
CA LEU A 199 13.82 40.21 20.00
C LEU A 199 14.07 40.25 18.49
N LEU A 200 14.82 39.28 17.98
CA LEU A 200 15.10 39.16 16.54
C LEU A 200 13.81 38.88 15.76
N LYS A 201 13.69 39.52 14.59
CA LYS A 201 12.62 39.20 13.64
C LYS A 201 12.93 37.86 12.97
N ASN A 202 11.93 37.00 12.80
CA ASN A 202 12.11 35.71 12.12
C ASN A 202 11.46 35.71 10.74
N PHE A 203 12.06 36.37 9.75
CA PHE A 203 11.50 36.42 8.40
C PHE A 203 11.58 35.07 7.66
N ALA A 204 12.42 34.14 8.14
CA ALA A 204 12.54 32.80 7.56
C ALA A 204 11.22 32.00 7.61
N VAL A 205 10.26 32.39 8.46
CA VAL A 205 8.93 31.73 8.44
C VAL A 205 8.17 31.99 7.14
N PHE A 206 8.42 33.10 6.45
CA PHE A 206 7.73 33.45 5.20
C PHE A 206 8.28 32.70 3.98
N GLU A 207 9.40 32.00 4.10
CA GLU A 207 10.10 31.34 2.99
C GLU A 207 9.70 29.85 2.81
N ILE A 208 8.55 29.42 3.38
CA ILE A 208 8.08 28.02 3.42
C ILE A 208 6.99 27.75 2.37
#